data_AF-A0A7W8XCA2-F1
#
_entry.id   AF-A0A7W8XCA2-F1
#
_cell.length_a   1.000
_cell.length_b   1.000
_cell.length_c   1.000
_cell.angle_alpha   90.00
_cell.angle_beta   90.00
_cell.angle_gamma   90.00
#
_symmetry.space_group_name_H-M   'P 1'
#
loop_
_entity.id
_entity.type
_entity.pdbx_description
1 polymer ?
#
loop_
_entity_poly.entity_id
_entity_poly.type
_entity_poly.pdbx_seq_one_letter_code
_entity_poly.pdbx_strand_id
1 'polypeptide(L)'
;MIAMFGLARLRWVCAILFLTAMTVWLALSPNAAHAHAVLVSSSPSQGQRLVSAPNNLTLHFSEAVTRVDATIAGRDGKVVDLPAKVSGKEVRVELNDPLADGIYAFSWKVLSEDGHPVAAAIVFAVGNSAANGLPVVTSSGWPIPTVIWTTKFIYYSACLLGVGGVFFAIWITGGRPGRMALWLLFVAAACGVLLVGFLGVEQTGGSLMELAAPKVWAAAGDSSLTRSVAAVILSLGLALAAAFHPNRGRALSITSLVLLGVAFAMTGHASGAGVRWVSFTAVSVHVMAVCFWTGALPGLRSALGGDDRKDALRRFSTAIPWSIAAMAAAGGYLGFLQVGTPSALWDTAYGMVLVLKLAVAATALVFGAWNRLFLTSSVVRGSLSAARKMRGMVTAEIVLVLLVFGVTSVWRFTPPPRALALSAPVETSLHVHDTAAMATVAFEVRPDLVFDAEVSLATADFDPLDAREITLRMSAADGAIAPFDVPIRKSPSGLWSAKHIQAPCDCEWNVDIDILVTDFDLVKLRGKVRLLSGG
;
A
#
# COMPACT_ATOMS: atom_id res chain seq x y z
N MET A 1 -5.64 54.15 17.12
CA MET A 1 -5.52 52.89 17.90
C MET A 1 -6.65 51.87 17.67
N ILE A 2 -7.80 52.25 17.09
CA ILE A 2 -8.95 51.34 16.88
C ILE A 2 -8.85 50.50 15.58
N ALA A 3 -8.14 50.99 14.54
CA ALA A 3 -8.00 50.29 13.26
C ALA A 3 -7.07 49.05 13.28
N MET A 4 -6.11 48.97 14.21
CA MET A 4 -5.17 47.84 14.29
C MET A 4 -5.77 46.56 14.88
N PHE A 5 -6.86 46.66 15.64
CA PHE A 5 -7.55 45.48 16.20
C PHE A 5 -8.47 44.78 15.20
N GLY A 6 -9.00 45.49 14.20
CA GLY A 6 -9.87 44.92 13.15
C GLY A 6 -9.10 44.05 12.14
N LEU A 7 -7.90 44.49 11.74
CA LEU A 7 -7.05 43.78 10.76
C LEU A 7 -6.48 42.46 11.30
N ALA A 8 -6.23 42.35 12.60
CA ALA A 8 -5.80 41.10 13.22
C ALA A 8 -6.93 40.06 13.23
N ARG A 9 -8.16 40.45 13.59
CA ARG A 9 -9.33 39.54 13.57
C ARG A 9 -9.68 39.09 12.15
N LEU A 10 -9.59 39.98 11.16
CA LEU A 10 -9.86 39.65 9.76
C LEU A 10 -8.85 38.62 9.20
N ARG A 11 -7.59 38.68 9.63
CA ARG A 11 -6.55 37.71 9.20
C ARG A 11 -6.73 36.32 9.79
N TRP A 12 -7.18 36.21 11.05
CA TRP A 12 -7.52 34.92 11.66
C TRP A 12 -8.79 34.32 11.06
N VAL A 13 -9.78 35.16 10.77
CA VAL A 13 -11.01 34.73 10.08
C VAL A 13 -10.70 34.25 8.66
N CYS A 14 -9.85 34.93 7.88
CA CYS A 14 -9.44 34.45 6.56
C CYS A 14 -8.59 33.16 6.61
N ALA A 15 -7.73 32.99 7.61
CA ALA A 15 -6.93 31.76 7.77
C ALA A 15 -7.81 30.57 8.17
N ILE A 16 -8.78 30.78 9.08
CA ILE A 16 -9.75 29.76 9.47
C ILE A 16 -10.69 29.45 8.31
N LEU A 17 -11.18 30.46 7.57
CA LEU A 17 -11.99 30.28 6.37
C LEU A 17 -11.24 29.55 5.25
N PHE A 18 -9.95 29.82 5.08
CA PHE A 18 -9.12 29.10 4.11
C PHE A 18 -8.87 27.66 4.54
N LEU A 19 -8.56 27.41 5.82
CA LEU A 19 -8.37 26.05 6.36
C LEU A 19 -9.68 25.25 6.35
N THR A 20 -10.81 25.89 6.64
CA THR A 20 -12.15 25.27 6.58
C THR A 20 -12.61 25.06 5.14
N ALA A 21 -12.42 26.01 4.23
CA ALA A 21 -12.70 25.82 2.82
C ALA A 21 -11.81 24.73 2.21
N MET A 22 -10.55 24.61 2.62
CA MET A 22 -9.65 23.55 2.17
C MET A 22 -10.03 22.19 2.75
N THR A 23 -10.40 22.10 4.03
CA THR A 23 -10.93 20.85 4.63
C THR A 23 -12.27 20.45 4.05
N VAL A 24 -13.15 21.40 3.74
CA VAL A 24 -14.43 21.15 3.06
C VAL A 24 -14.21 20.71 1.61
N TRP A 25 -13.30 21.35 0.87
CA TRP A 25 -12.94 20.94 -0.50
C TRP A 25 -12.29 19.54 -0.53
N LEU A 26 -11.47 19.20 0.47
CA LEU A 26 -10.88 17.86 0.64
C LEU A 26 -11.92 16.81 1.08
N ALA A 27 -12.92 17.20 1.88
CA ALA A 27 -14.02 16.33 2.31
C ALA A 27 -15.07 16.11 1.21
N LEU A 28 -15.19 17.05 0.27
CA LEU A 28 -16.09 16.98 -0.89
C LEU A 28 -15.52 16.21 -2.08
N SER A 29 -14.32 15.60 -1.98
CA SER A 29 -13.84 14.63 -2.97
C SER A 29 -14.57 13.31 -2.77
N PRO A 30 -15.62 13.01 -3.55
CA PRO A 30 -16.41 11.81 -3.37
C PRO A 30 -15.70 10.72 -4.15
N ASN A 31 -14.79 10.00 -3.50
CA ASN A 31 -14.49 8.61 -3.87
C ASN A 31 -14.00 7.92 -2.60
N ALA A 32 -14.79 6.95 -2.14
CA ALA A 32 -14.36 5.92 -1.24
C ALA A 32 -13.30 5.07 -1.96
N ALA A 33 -12.08 5.59 -2.02
CA ALA A 33 -10.95 4.91 -2.63
C ALA A 33 -10.18 4.22 -1.52
N HIS A 34 -10.31 2.89 -1.42
CA HIS A 34 -9.26 2.15 -0.76
C HIS A 34 -8.04 2.21 -1.67
N ALA A 35 -6.89 2.15 -1.04
CA ALA A 35 -5.70 2.66 -1.68
C ALA A 35 -4.87 1.57 -2.37
N HIS A 36 -5.33 0.35 -2.56
CA HIS A 36 -4.55 -0.65 -3.33
C HIS A 36 -5.50 -1.39 -4.24
N ALA A 37 -5.36 -1.20 -5.55
CA ALA A 37 -6.00 -2.07 -6.53
C ALA A 37 -5.25 -3.42 -6.54
N VAL A 38 -5.76 -4.38 -5.77
CA VAL A 38 -5.33 -5.77 -5.85
C VAL A 38 -6.25 -6.49 -6.83
N LEU A 39 -5.71 -7.39 -7.65
CA LEU A 39 -6.56 -8.21 -8.50
C LEU A 39 -7.48 -9.04 -7.61
N VAL A 40 -8.78 -8.84 -7.77
CA VAL A 40 -9.85 -9.61 -7.15
C VAL A 40 -10.19 -10.78 -8.06
N SER A 41 -10.32 -10.52 -9.37
CA SER A 41 -10.69 -11.52 -10.36
C SER A 41 -10.17 -11.27 -11.75
N SER A 42 -10.05 -12.35 -12.52
CA SER A 42 -9.81 -12.27 -13.96
C SER A 42 -10.64 -13.30 -14.72
N SER A 43 -11.12 -12.90 -15.89
CA SER A 43 -11.69 -13.79 -16.90
C SER A 43 -10.89 -13.62 -18.19
N PRO A 44 -10.06 -14.59 -18.59
CA PRO A 44 -9.90 -15.92 -18.02
C PRO A 44 -9.22 -15.90 -16.65
N SER A 45 -9.47 -16.92 -15.82
CA SER A 45 -8.77 -17.08 -14.53
C SER A 45 -7.38 -17.67 -14.73
N GLN A 46 -6.51 -17.53 -13.72
CA GLN A 46 -5.21 -18.19 -13.71
C GLN A 46 -5.37 -19.70 -13.94
N GLY A 47 -4.63 -20.24 -14.92
CA GLY A 47 -4.67 -21.66 -15.30
C GLY A 47 -5.93 -22.12 -16.04
N GLN A 48 -6.89 -21.22 -16.33
CA GLN A 48 -8.14 -21.61 -16.97
C GLN A 48 -7.90 -22.17 -18.38
N ARG A 49 -8.64 -23.23 -18.73
CA ARG A 49 -8.72 -23.76 -20.08
C ARG A 49 -10.05 -23.39 -20.72
N LEU A 50 -10.00 -22.69 -21.83
CA LEU A 50 -11.15 -22.27 -22.61
C LEU A 50 -11.36 -23.23 -23.78
N VAL A 51 -12.62 -23.54 -24.06
CA VAL A 51 -13.00 -24.36 -25.23
C VAL A 51 -12.78 -23.59 -26.53
N SER A 52 -13.01 -22.28 -26.52
CA SER A 52 -12.80 -21.38 -27.65
C SER A 52 -12.16 -20.07 -27.17
N ALA A 53 -11.49 -19.35 -28.08
CA ALA A 53 -10.92 -18.05 -27.76
C ALA A 53 -12.01 -17.07 -27.26
N PRO A 54 -11.74 -16.30 -26.20
CA PRO A 54 -12.67 -15.28 -25.74
C PRO A 54 -12.58 -14.05 -26.65
N ASN A 55 -13.65 -13.26 -26.71
CA ASN A 55 -13.62 -11.98 -27.44
C ASN A 55 -12.96 -10.87 -26.61
N ASN A 56 -13.05 -10.95 -25.29
CA ASN A 56 -12.51 -9.98 -24.35
C ASN A 56 -11.85 -10.70 -23.18
N LEU A 57 -10.81 -10.09 -22.61
CA LEU A 57 -10.27 -10.44 -21.31
C LEU A 57 -10.76 -9.39 -20.30
N THR A 58 -11.05 -9.79 -19.07
CA THR A 58 -11.59 -8.88 -18.04
C THR A 58 -10.82 -9.08 -16.75
N LEU A 59 -10.50 -7.97 -16.07
CA LEU A 59 -9.85 -7.95 -14.77
C LEU A 59 -10.74 -7.12 -13.83
N HIS A 60 -11.05 -7.64 -12.65
CA HIS A 60 -11.65 -6.84 -11.59
C HIS A 60 -10.65 -6.66 -10.46
N PHE A 61 -10.59 -5.44 -9.95
CA PHE A 61 -9.73 -5.04 -8.86
C PHE A 61 -10.55 -4.73 -7.63
N SER A 62 -9.91 -4.81 -6.47
CA SER A 62 -10.52 -4.40 -5.20
C SER A 62 -10.88 -2.92 -5.23
N GLU A 63 -10.18 -2.12 -6.03
CA GLU A 63 -10.27 -0.66 -6.09
C GLU A 63 -10.22 -0.13 -7.51
N ALA A 64 -10.66 1.12 -7.68
CA ALA A 64 -10.67 1.76 -8.98
C ALA A 64 -9.23 1.91 -9.50
N VAL A 65 -9.02 1.52 -10.75
CA VAL A 65 -7.78 1.76 -11.47
C VAL A 65 -7.98 2.97 -12.37
N THR A 66 -6.94 3.76 -12.58
CA THR A 66 -7.00 4.95 -13.45
C THR A 66 -6.38 4.70 -14.81
N ARG A 67 -5.53 3.68 -14.91
CA ARG A 67 -4.83 3.30 -16.13
C ARG A 67 -4.53 1.81 -16.13
N VAL A 68 -4.50 1.22 -17.31
CA VAL A 68 -4.05 -0.15 -17.53
C VAL A 68 -3.29 -0.25 -18.84
N ASP A 69 -2.16 -0.96 -18.80
CA ASP A 69 -1.43 -1.43 -19.96
C ASP A 69 -1.49 -2.96 -19.93
N ALA A 70 -1.99 -3.58 -21.01
CA ALA A 70 -2.29 -5.00 -21.07
C ALA A 70 -1.59 -5.62 -22.27
N THR A 71 -0.94 -6.76 -22.08
CA THR A 71 -0.24 -7.48 -23.14
C THR A 71 -0.55 -8.96 -23.10
N ILE A 72 -0.47 -9.61 -24.25
CA ILE A 72 -0.60 -11.06 -24.36
C ILE A 72 0.58 -11.64 -25.14
N ALA A 73 1.08 -12.79 -24.69
CA ALA A 73 2.16 -13.52 -25.35
C ALA A 73 1.78 -14.99 -25.52
N GLY A 74 1.92 -15.50 -26.74
CA GLY A 74 1.77 -16.92 -27.05
C GLY A 74 3.09 -17.70 -26.85
N ARG A 75 3.08 -18.97 -27.25
CA ARG A 75 4.28 -19.84 -27.20
C ARG A 75 5.41 -19.42 -28.14
N ASP A 76 5.11 -18.62 -29.14
CA ASP A 76 6.08 -18.01 -30.05
C ASP A 76 6.91 -16.90 -29.37
N GLY A 77 6.56 -16.51 -28.14
CA GLY A 77 7.23 -15.47 -27.37
C GLY A 77 6.94 -14.05 -27.89
N LYS A 78 6.04 -13.91 -28.87
CA LYS A 78 5.69 -12.60 -29.43
C LYS A 78 4.71 -11.91 -28.48
N VAL A 79 5.13 -10.77 -27.93
CA VAL A 79 4.29 -9.93 -27.07
C VAL A 79 3.45 -8.99 -27.95
N VAL A 80 2.14 -8.97 -27.70
CA VAL A 80 1.18 -8.11 -28.39
C VAL A 80 0.52 -7.19 -27.35
N ASP A 81 0.54 -5.89 -27.60
CA ASP A 81 -0.19 -4.91 -26.79
C ASP A 81 -1.68 -4.98 -27.11
N LEU A 82 -2.51 -4.96 -26.07
CA LEU A 82 -3.96 -5.05 -26.18
C LEU A 82 -4.64 -3.75 -25.77
N PRO A 83 -5.61 -3.25 -26.55
CA PRO A 83 -6.41 -2.11 -26.13
C PRO A 83 -7.26 -2.46 -24.92
N ALA A 84 -7.23 -1.59 -23.91
CA ALA A 84 -7.92 -1.82 -22.66
C ALA A 84 -8.71 -0.58 -22.24
N LYS A 85 -9.93 -0.81 -21.76
CA LYS A 85 -10.86 0.20 -21.25
C LYS A 85 -11.03 0.01 -19.75
N VAL A 86 -10.94 1.11 -19.03
CA VAL A 86 -11.09 1.15 -17.58
C VAL A 86 -12.46 1.71 -17.23
N SER A 87 -13.19 1.02 -16.37
CA SER A 87 -14.48 1.45 -15.83
C SER A 87 -14.51 1.23 -14.32
N GLY A 88 -13.97 2.20 -13.56
CA GLY A 88 -13.83 2.09 -12.12
C GLY A 88 -12.93 0.92 -11.72
N LYS A 89 -13.52 -0.12 -11.10
CA LYS A 89 -12.82 -1.33 -10.60
C LYS A 89 -12.63 -2.41 -11.67
N GLU A 90 -13.25 -2.27 -12.83
CA GLU A 90 -13.19 -3.24 -13.93
C GLU A 90 -12.30 -2.72 -15.05
N VAL A 91 -11.46 -3.61 -15.58
CA VAL A 91 -10.71 -3.42 -16.81
C VAL A 91 -11.19 -4.44 -17.84
N ARG A 92 -11.62 -3.94 -18.99
CA ARG A 92 -11.97 -4.77 -20.14
C ARG A 92 -10.92 -4.62 -21.23
N VAL A 93 -10.31 -5.72 -21.64
CA VAL A 93 -9.28 -5.78 -22.67
C VAL A 93 -9.87 -6.45 -23.90
N GLU A 94 -9.86 -5.75 -25.03
CA GLU A 94 -10.42 -6.25 -26.29
C GLU A 94 -9.33 -7.00 -27.07
N LEU A 95 -9.68 -8.19 -27.58
CA LEU A 95 -8.80 -8.95 -28.48
C LEU A 95 -9.14 -8.55 -29.91
N ASN A 96 -8.22 -7.83 -30.57
CA ASN A 96 -8.43 -7.36 -31.95
C ASN A 96 -8.48 -8.54 -32.95
N ASP A 97 -7.72 -9.59 -32.67
CA ASP A 97 -7.67 -10.82 -33.45
C ASP A 97 -8.03 -12.02 -32.56
N PRO A 98 -8.80 -13.00 -33.06
CA PRO A 98 -9.09 -14.23 -32.33
C PRO A 98 -7.79 -14.98 -32.01
N LEU A 99 -7.67 -15.45 -30.76
CA LEU A 99 -6.56 -16.29 -30.36
C LEU A 99 -6.69 -17.67 -31.01
N ALA A 100 -5.58 -18.21 -31.50
CA ALA A 100 -5.52 -19.60 -31.95
C ALA A 100 -5.52 -20.56 -30.74
N ASP A 101 -5.64 -21.86 -31.01
CA ASP A 101 -5.45 -22.88 -29.98
C ASP A 101 -4.00 -22.84 -29.46
N GLY A 102 -3.83 -22.71 -28.14
CA GLY A 102 -2.51 -22.50 -27.56
C GLY A 102 -2.53 -22.09 -26.09
N ILE A 103 -1.34 -21.81 -25.56
CA ILE A 103 -1.14 -21.30 -24.20
C ILE A 103 -0.73 -19.84 -24.32
N TYR A 104 -1.35 -19.00 -23.50
CA TYR A 104 -1.15 -17.57 -23.51
C TYR A 104 -0.79 -17.07 -22.11
N ALA A 105 0.23 -16.22 -22.03
CA ALA A 105 0.47 -15.35 -20.88
C ALA A 105 -0.21 -14.00 -21.12
N PHE A 106 -1.23 -13.70 -20.32
CA PHE A 106 -1.84 -12.38 -20.27
C PHE A 106 -1.25 -11.59 -19.11
N SER A 107 -0.53 -10.53 -19.44
CA SER A 107 0.13 -9.67 -18.46
C SER A 107 -0.55 -8.31 -18.45
N TRP A 108 -0.58 -7.68 -17.28
CA TRP A 108 -1.06 -6.31 -17.17
C TRP A 108 -0.25 -5.51 -16.16
N LYS A 109 -0.31 -4.19 -16.32
CA LYS A 109 0.15 -3.20 -15.38
C LYS A 109 -0.96 -2.19 -15.18
N VAL A 110 -1.46 -2.07 -13.95
CA VAL A 110 -2.47 -1.06 -13.61
C VAL A 110 -1.88 0.01 -12.70
N LEU A 111 -2.43 1.21 -12.81
CA LEU A 111 -2.24 2.28 -11.84
C LEU A 111 -3.49 2.37 -10.97
N SER A 112 -3.35 2.07 -9.68
CA SER A 112 -4.39 2.32 -8.66
C SER A 112 -4.66 3.82 -8.54
N GLU A 113 -5.87 4.24 -8.14
CA GLU A 113 -6.19 5.66 -7.84
C GLU A 113 -5.20 6.30 -6.86
N ASP A 114 -4.59 5.49 -6.00
CA ASP A 114 -3.62 5.92 -5.01
C ASP A 114 -2.19 6.10 -5.56
N GLY A 115 -1.98 5.84 -6.85
CA GLY A 115 -0.73 6.05 -7.59
C GLY A 115 0.28 4.91 -7.53
N HIS A 116 -0.05 3.75 -6.94
CA HIS A 116 0.84 2.59 -6.97
C HIS A 116 0.64 1.77 -8.25
N PRO A 117 1.72 1.44 -8.97
CA PRO A 117 1.65 0.52 -10.10
C PRO A 117 1.63 -0.91 -9.57
N VAL A 118 0.67 -1.70 -10.07
CA VAL A 118 0.54 -3.13 -9.78
C VAL A 118 0.69 -3.87 -11.09
N ALA A 119 1.66 -4.78 -11.14
CA ALA A 119 1.92 -5.62 -12.30
C ALA A 119 1.68 -7.08 -11.92
N ALA A 120 0.96 -7.80 -12.76
CA ALA A 120 0.74 -9.22 -12.61
C ALA A 120 0.55 -9.86 -13.99
N ALA A 121 0.64 -11.18 -14.03
CA ALA A 121 0.37 -11.95 -15.22
C ALA A 121 -0.36 -13.22 -14.84
N ILE A 122 -1.23 -13.66 -15.73
CA ILE A 122 -1.87 -14.97 -15.69
C ILE A 122 -1.51 -15.77 -16.93
N VAL A 123 -1.58 -17.10 -16.80
CA VAL A 123 -1.43 -18.04 -17.89
C VAL A 123 -2.74 -18.77 -18.08
N PHE A 124 -3.28 -18.82 -19.29
CA PHE A 124 -4.48 -19.57 -19.63
C PHE A 124 -4.27 -20.34 -20.94
N ALA A 125 -5.14 -21.31 -21.22
CA ALA A 125 -5.08 -22.12 -22.44
C ALA A 125 -6.37 -21.98 -23.25
N VAL A 126 -6.23 -22.00 -24.57
CA VAL A 126 -7.34 -22.10 -25.55
C VAL A 126 -7.20 -23.46 -26.24
N GLY A 127 -8.27 -24.25 -26.25
CA GLY A 127 -8.31 -25.58 -26.86
C GLY A 127 -7.54 -26.66 -26.08
N ASN A 128 -7.04 -27.67 -26.80
CA ASN A 128 -6.54 -28.91 -26.19
C ASN A 128 -5.07 -28.89 -25.70
N SER A 129 -4.41 -27.74 -25.66
CA SER A 129 -2.99 -27.64 -25.25
C SER A 129 -2.77 -27.73 -23.74
N ALA A 130 -1.85 -28.59 -23.28
CA ALA A 130 -1.46 -28.71 -21.87
C ALA A 130 -0.49 -27.59 -21.43
N ALA A 131 -0.84 -26.86 -20.37
CA ALA A 131 -0.08 -25.73 -19.83
C ALA A 131 1.26 -26.18 -19.20
N ASN A 132 2.36 -26.05 -19.94
CA ASN A 132 3.71 -26.04 -19.37
C ASN A 132 4.29 -24.63 -19.54
N GLY A 133 4.87 -24.11 -18.45
CA GLY A 133 5.17 -22.70 -18.24
C GLY A 133 5.99 -22.01 -19.34
N LEU A 134 5.67 -20.73 -19.57
CA LEU A 134 6.40 -19.86 -20.48
C LEU A 134 7.69 -19.33 -19.81
N PRO A 135 8.77 -19.10 -20.57
CA PRO A 135 10.02 -18.57 -20.03
C PRO A 135 9.84 -17.13 -19.55
N VAL A 136 10.26 -16.88 -18.31
CA VAL A 136 10.32 -15.53 -17.73
C VAL A 136 11.49 -14.77 -18.35
N VAL A 137 11.21 -13.69 -19.07
CA VAL A 137 12.25 -12.80 -19.60
C VAL A 137 12.80 -11.95 -18.44
N THR A 138 14.01 -12.25 -18.00
CA THR A 138 14.75 -11.40 -17.06
C THR A 138 15.44 -10.26 -17.81
N SER A 139 15.09 -9.01 -17.50
CA SER A 139 15.79 -7.83 -18.04
C SER A 139 17.13 -7.61 -17.33
N SER A 140 18.20 -7.44 -18.10
CA SER A 140 19.54 -7.12 -17.62
C SER A 140 19.71 -5.59 -17.51
N GLY A 141 19.78 -5.08 -16.28
CA GLY A 141 20.00 -3.66 -15.96
C GLY A 141 20.11 -3.46 -14.44
N TRP A 142 20.34 -2.23 -13.97
CA TRP A 142 20.22 -1.92 -12.54
C TRP A 142 18.80 -2.29 -12.07
N PRO A 143 18.61 -2.92 -10.90
CA PRO A 143 17.27 -3.26 -10.45
C PRO A 143 16.49 -1.95 -10.23
N ILE A 144 15.49 -1.68 -11.08
CA ILE A 144 14.57 -0.54 -10.95
C ILE A 144 14.05 -0.38 -9.51
N PRO A 145 13.70 -1.48 -8.78
CA PRO A 145 13.34 -1.39 -7.37
C PRO A 145 14.40 -0.74 -6.47
N THR A 146 15.69 -1.05 -6.66
CA THR A 146 16.79 -0.48 -5.85
C THR A 146 16.95 1.01 -6.09
N VAL A 147 16.82 1.44 -7.35
CA VAL A 147 16.88 2.88 -7.71
C VAL A 147 15.72 3.63 -7.08
N ILE A 148 14.49 3.10 -7.21
CA ILE A 148 13.29 3.69 -6.60
C ILE A 148 13.42 3.77 -5.08
N TRP A 149 13.87 2.69 -4.43
CA TRP A 149 14.09 2.67 -2.99
C TRP A 149 15.09 3.74 -2.54
N THR A 150 16.23 3.83 -3.24
CA THR A 150 17.29 4.79 -2.93
C THR A 150 16.78 6.22 -3.08
N THR A 151 16.12 6.54 -4.19
CA THR A 151 15.55 7.87 -4.44
C THR A 151 14.46 8.21 -3.43
N LYS A 152 13.63 7.25 -3.03
CA LYS A 152 12.58 7.46 -2.02
C LYS A 152 13.18 7.71 -0.63
N PHE A 153 14.23 6.98 -0.26
CA PHE A 153 14.99 7.23 0.97
C PHE A 153 15.60 8.64 1.00
N ILE A 154 16.24 9.06 -0.09
CA ILE A 154 16.81 10.41 -0.22
C ILE A 154 15.70 11.46 -0.18
N TYR A 155 14.60 11.24 -0.90
CA TYR A 155 13.45 12.15 -0.94
C TYR A 155 12.84 12.38 0.44
N TYR A 156 12.56 11.31 1.21
CA TYR A 156 12.03 11.41 2.57
C TYR A 156 13.01 12.12 3.51
N SER A 157 14.28 11.74 3.47
CA SER A 157 15.32 12.37 4.28
C SER A 157 15.44 13.86 3.97
N ALA A 158 15.47 14.23 2.69
CA ALA A 158 15.64 15.60 2.24
C ALA A 158 14.42 16.48 2.56
N CYS A 159 13.20 15.97 2.37
CA CYS A 159 11.98 16.69 2.72
C CYS A 159 11.92 17.00 4.23
N LEU A 160 12.07 15.96 5.06
CA LEU A 160 11.84 16.06 6.51
C LEU A 160 12.98 16.83 7.20
N LEU A 161 14.23 16.61 6.78
CA LEU A 161 15.36 17.35 7.33
C LEU A 161 15.46 18.78 6.78
N GLY A 162 15.10 19.01 5.52
CA GLY A 162 15.11 20.32 4.90
C GLY A 162 14.04 21.25 5.47
N VAL A 163 12.77 20.87 5.35
CA VAL A 163 11.64 21.68 5.84
C VAL A 163 11.69 21.82 7.36
N GLY A 164 11.93 20.72 8.08
CA GLY A 164 12.04 20.76 9.53
C GLY A 164 13.28 21.55 10.01
N GLY A 165 14.38 21.54 9.26
CA GLY A 165 15.57 22.35 9.56
C GLY A 165 15.33 23.86 9.38
N VAL A 166 14.58 24.25 8.34
CA VAL A 166 14.12 25.64 8.16
C VAL A 166 13.20 26.06 9.31
N PHE A 167 12.23 25.21 9.64
CA PHE A 167 11.30 25.45 10.75
C PHE A 167 12.04 25.62 12.08
N PHE A 168 13.00 24.73 12.37
CA PHE A 168 13.85 24.78 13.56
C PHE A 168 14.62 26.09 13.66
N ALA A 169 15.27 26.53 12.57
CA ALA A 169 16.04 27.78 12.59
C ALA A 169 15.17 29.00 12.92
N ILE A 170 13.97 29.08 12.34
CA ILE A 170 13.08 30.24 12.51
C ILE A 170 12.41 30.25 13.90
N TRP A 171 12.00 29.09 14.41
CA TRP A 171 11.20 29.01 15.63
C TRP A 171 12.00 28.69 16.90
N ILE A 172 13.07 27.89 16.78
CA ILE A 172 13.85 27.45 17.94
C ILE A 172 15.04 28.37 18.16
N THR A 173 15.91 28.53 17.15
CA THR A 173 17.10 29.40 17.30
C THR A 173 16.77 30.87 17.04
N GLY A 174 15.72 31.18 16.29
CA GLY A 174 15.40 32.55 15.86
C GLY A 174 16.38 33.10 14.83
N GLY A 175 17.20 32.24 14.24
CA GLY A 175 18.24 32.58 13.28
C GLY A 175 17.86 32.26 11.84
N ARG A 176 18.84 32.34 10.94
CA ARG A 176 18.70 31.95 9.54
C ARG A 176 18.86 30.42 9.37
N PRO A 177 18.10 29.79 8.46
CA PRO A 177 18.33 28.39 8.11
C PRO A 177 19.76 28.12 7.65
N GLY A 178 20.33 26.99 8.06
CA GLY A 178 21.68 26.59 7.66
C GLY A 178 21.73 26.14 6.18
N ARG A 179 22.92 26.23 5.58
CA ARG A 179 23.14 25.84 4.16
C ARG A 179 22.68 24.42 3.85
N MET A 180 22.91 23.47 4.76
CA MET A 180 22.47 22.07 4.61
C MET A 180 20.95 21.97 4.46
N ALA A 181 20.17 22.66 5.31
CA ALA A 181 18.71 22.61 5.24
C ALA A 181 18.20 23.14 3.90
N LEU A 182 18.77 24.25 3.40
CA LEU A 182 18.42 24.82 2.11
C LEU A 182 18.80 23.88 0.95
N TRP A 183 19.99 23.28 0.97
CA TRP A 183 20.41 22.29 -0.03
C TRP A 183 19.47 21.08 -0.08
N LEU A 184 19.01 20.60 1.07
CA LEU A 184 18.07 19.48 1.14
C LEU A 184 16.71 19.82 0.51
N LEU A 185 16.28 21.08 0.50
CA LEU A 185 15.06 21.46 -0.23
C LEU A 185 15.21 21.22 -1.74
N PHE A 186 16.36 21.54 -2.33
CA PHE A 186 16.63 21.29 -3.75
C PHE A 186 16.75 19.80 -4.05
N VAL A 187 17.45 19.04 -3.18
CA VAL A 187 17.56 17.58 -3.30
C VAL A 187 16.18 16.92 -3.24
N ALA A 188 15.31 17.37 -2.33
CA ALA A 188 13.94 16.89 -2.22
C ALA A 188 13.14 17.15 -3.50
N ALA A 189 13.22 18.37 -4.06
CA ALA A 189 12.54 18.69 -5.32
C ALA A 189 13.02 17.80 -6.48
N ALA A 190 14.33 17.64 -6.63
CA ALA A 190 14.91 16.80 -7.68
C ALA A 190 14.50 15.32 -7.53
N CYS A 191 14.59 14.76 -6.33
CA CYS A 191 14.19 13.37 -6.09
C CYS A 191 12.68 13.17 -6.28
N GLY A 192 11.84 14.14 -5.91
CA GLY A 192 10.40 14.08 -6.14
C GLY A 192 10.06 13.99 -7.63
N VAL A 193 10.69 14.83 -8.46
CA VAL A 193 10.54 14.79 -9.92
C VAL A 193 11.02 13.45 -10.49
N LEU A 194 12.17 12.93 -10.02
CA LEU A 194 12.67 11.62 -10.44
C LEU A 194 11.70 10.48 -10.08
N LEU A 195 11.07 10.51 -8.91
CA LEU A 195 10.07 9.50 -8.51
C LEU A 195 8.85 9.49 -9.45
N VAL A 196 8.40 10.66 -9.92
CA VAL A 196 7.34 10.76 -10.94
C VAL A 196 7.81 10.13 -12.26
N GLY A 197 9.03 10.44 -12.69
CA GLY A 197 9.61 9.85 -13.89
C GLY A 197 9.74 8.32 -13.79
N PHE A 198 10.21 7.79 -12.65
CA PHE A 198 10.31 6.35 -12.42
C PHE A 198 8.95 5.66 -12.43
N LEU A 199 7.93 6.29 -11.84
CA LEU A 199 6.55 5.80 -11.93
C LEU A 199 6.10 5.70 -13.40
N GLY A 200 6.44 6.70 -14.22
CA GLY A 200 6.16 6.68 -15.65
C GLY A 200 6.85 5.53 -16.38
N VAL A 201 8.12 5.27 -16.07
CA VAL A 201 8.91 4.16 -16.64
C VAL A 201 8.29 2.82 -16.26
N GLU A 202 7.90 2.65 -14.98
CA GLU A 202 7.23 1.44 -14.50
C GLU A 202 5.92 1.18 -15.27
N GLN A 203 5.12 2.22 -15.46
CA GLN A 203 3.84 2.15 -16.16
C GLN A 203 3.99 1.78 -17.63
N THR A 204 4.85 2.49 -18.38
CA THR A 204 5.06 2.19 -19.81
C THR A 204 5.84 0.89 -20.05
N GLY A 205 6.28 0.20 -18.99
CA GLY A 205 7.17 -0.96 -19.08
C GLY A 205 8.52 -0.68 -19.75
N GLY A 206 8.92 0.59 -19.76
CA GLY A 206 10.17 1.03 -20.38
C GLY A 206 11.39 0.77 -19.50
N SER A 207 12.56 1.15 -20.01
CA SER A 207 13.80 1.17 -19.23
C SER A 207 14.12 2.56 -18.70
N LEU A 208 15.08 2.68 -17.76
CA LEU A 208 15.57 3.97 -17.27
C LEU A 208 16.12 4.89 -18.38
N MET A 209 16.52 4.33 -19.53
CA MET A 209 16.99 5.11 -20.69
C MET A 209 15.85 5.91 -21.34
N GLU A 210 14.60 5.50 -21.13
CA GLU A 210 13.41 6.18 -21.65
C GLU A 210 12.89 7.28 -20.73
N LEU A 211 13.59 7.58 -19.62
CA LEU A 211 13.13 8.59 -18.64
C LEU A 211 12.90 9.98 -19.25
N ALA A 212 13.62 10.32 -20.33
CA ALA A 212 13.43 11.59 -21.05
C ALA A 212 12.27 11.57 -22.05
N ALA A 213 11.65 10.41 -22.32
CA ALA A 213 10.60 10.27 -23.31
C ALA A 213 9.29 10.92 -22.83
N PRO A 214 8.61 11.74 -23.65
CA PRO A 214 7.35 12.39 -23.26
C PRO A 214 6.26 11.41 -22.81
N LYS A 215 6.21 10.22 -23.41
CA LYS A 215 5.25 9.15 -23.06
C LYS A 215 5.38 8.70 -21.59
N VAL A 216 6.59 8.72 -21.02
CA VAL A 216 6.85 8.34 -19.62
C VAL A 216 6.23 9.36 -18.67
N TRP A 217 6.42 10.65 -18.94
CA TRP A 217 5.85 11.72 -18.11
C TRP A 217 4.34 11.83 -18.26
N ALA A 218 3.83 11.64 -19.48
CA ALA A 218 2.39 11.55 -19.73
C ALA A 218 1.76 10.33 -19.02
N ALA A 219 2.51 9.23 -18.86
CA ALA A 219 2.03 8.08 -18.13
C ALA A 219 1.73 8.42 -16.66
N ALA A 220 2.67 9.08 -15.99
CA ALA A 220 2.57 9.41 -14.57
C ALA A 220 1.77 10.70 -14.27
N GLY A 221 1.43 11.52 -15.28
CA GLY A 221 0.87 12.86 -15.11
C GLY A 221 -0.36 12.94 -14.20
N ASP A 222 -1.30 12.01 -14.36
CA ASP A 222 -2.56 11.98 -13.61
C ASP A 222 -2.48 11.20 -12.29
N SER A 223 -1.29 10.76 -11.90
CA SER A 223 -1.11 10.00 -10.65
C SER A 223 -1.26 10.88 -9.39
N SER A 224 -1.67 10.25 -8.28
CA SER A 224 -1.64 10.87 -6.95
C SER A 224 -0.22 11.30 -6.54
N LEU A 225 0.80 10.56 -7.01
CA LEU A 225 2.21 10.86 -6.76
C LEU A 225 2.61 12.19 -7.38
N THR A 226 2.22 12.44 -8.63
CA THR A 226 2.47 13.72 -9.30
C THR A 226 1.81 14.88 -8.57
N ARG A 227 0.56 14.71 -8.12
CA ARG A 227 -0.14 15.74 -7.32
C ARG A 227 0.54 15.99 -5.96
N SER A 228 0.95 14.92 -5.28
CA SER A 228 1.69 15.02 -4.03
C SER A 228 3.05 15.70 -4.21
N VAL A 229 3.83 15.32 -5.23
CA VAL A 229 5.13 15.94 -5.54
C VAL A 229 4.96 17.41 -5.88
N ALA A 230 3.92 17.81 -6.63
CA ALA A 230 3.62 19.22 -6.88
C ALA A 230 3.33 20.00 -5.58
N ALA A 231 2.54 19.42 -4.67
CA ALA A 231 2.27 20.01 -3.37
C ALA A 231 3.53 20.06 -2.48
N VAL A 232 4.41 19.06 -2.56
CA VAL A 232 5.73 19.09 -1.90
C VAL A 232 6.59 20.20 -2.48
N ILE A 233 6.71 20.35 -3.80
CA ILE A 233 7.49 21.43 -4.43
C ILE A 233 6.98 22.81 -3.96
N LEU A 234 5.67 23.00 -3.87
CA LEU A 234 5.10 24.22 -3.30
C LEU A 234 5.49 24.40 -1.82
N SER A 235 5.43 23.34 -1.00
CA SER A 235 5.88 23.37 0.40
C SER A 235 7.37 23.72 0.51
N LEU A 236 8.22 23.16 -0.35
CA LEU A 236 9.67 23.45 -0.40
C LEU A 236 9.91 24.92 -0.80
N GLY A 237 9.16 25.44 -1.77
CA GLY A 237 9.20 26.85 -2.17
C GLY A 237 8.80 27.80 -1.03
N LEU A 238 7.77 27.43 -0.24
CA LEU A 238 7.38 28.18 0.95
C LEU A 238 8.45 28.15 2.05
N ALA A 239 9.12 27.00 2.27
CA ALA A 239 10.25 26.89 3.20
C ALA A 239 11.44 27.75 2.74
N LEU A 240 11.74 27.74 1.43
CA LEU A 240 12.79 28.58 0.86
C LEU A 240 12.46 30.06 1.02
N ALA A 241 11.24 30.48 0.70
CA ALA A 241 10.78 31.86 0.89
C ALA A 241 10.82 32.29 2.37
N ALA A 242 10.47 31.39 3.29
CA ALA A 242 10.59 31.62 4.72
C ALA A 242 12.01 32.00 5.16
N ALA A 243 13.04 31.45 4.51
CA ALA A 243 14.44 31.74 4.82
C ALA A 243 14.87 33.17 4.46
N PHE A 244 14.19 33.81 3.50
CA PHE A 244 14.56 35.14 2.98
C PHE A 244 13.62 36.27 3.41
N HIS A 245 12.51 35.97 4.11
CA HIS A 245 11.53 36.98 4.52
C HIS A 245 11.41 37.09 6.05
N PRO A 246 12.13 38.02 6.71
CA PRO A 246 12.16 38.15 8.17
C PRO A 246 10.76 38.34 8.80
N ASN A 247 9.91 39.14 8.17
CA ASN A 247 8.59 39.50 8.70
C ASN A 247 7.52 38.42 8.46
N ARG A 248 7.72 37.52 7.50
CA ARG A 248 6.74 36.49 7.10
C ARG A 248 7.23 35.06 7.30
N GLY A 249 8.50 34.87 7.66
CA GLY A 249 9.16 33.56 7.73
C GLY A 249 8.48 32.58 8.70
N ARG A 250 7.96 33.07 9.83
CA ARG A 250 7.17 32.26 10.77
C ARG A 250 5.89 31.71 10.16
N ALA A 251 5.12 32.55 9.47
CA ALA A 251 3.89 32.13 8.81
C ALA A 251 4.18 31.17 7.65
N LEU A 252 5.14 31.53 6.79
CA LEU A 252 5.55 30.73 5.63
C LEU A 252 6.09 29.34 6.04
N SER A 253 6.88 29.25 7.11
CA SER A 253 7.40 27.97 7.61
C SER A 253 6.31 27.07 8.20
N ILE A 254 5.31 27.64 8.90
CA ILE A 254 4.14 26.88 9.35
C ILE A 254 3.35 26.37 8.14
N THR A 255 3.05 27.23 7.17
CA THR A 255 2.31 26.84 5.97
C THR A 255 3.05 25.75 5.19
N SER A 256 4.36 25.86 5.06
CA SER A 256 5.21 24.82 4.47
C SER A 256 5.09 23.49 5.23
N LEU A 257 5.23 23.49 6.55
CA LEU A 257 5.13 22.28 7.38
C LEU A 257 3.75 21.59 7.25
N VAL A 258 2.67 22.37 7.31
CA VAL A 258 1.30 21.86 7.14
C VAL A 258 1.11 21.29 5.73
N LEU A 259 1.52 22.04 4.70
CA LEU A 259 1.41 21.60 3.32
C LEU A 259 2.23 20.34 3.04
N LEU A 260 3.39 20.17 3.68
CA LEU A 260 4.19 18.94 3.57
C LEU A 260 3.42 17.74 4.12
N GLY A 261 2.79 17.89 5.30
CA GLY A 261 1.95 16.85 5.90
C GLY A 261 0.76 16.49 5.02
N VAL A 262 0.09 17.49 4.44
CA VAL A 262 -1.01 17.28 3.49
C VAL A 262 -0.52 16.57 2.23
N ALA A 263 0.59 17.02 1.65
CA ALA A 263 1.16 16.44 0.44
C ALA A 263 1.47 14.94 0.61
N PHE A 264 2.09 14.56 1.72
CA PHE A 264 2.36 13.14 1.99
C PHE A 264 1.08 12.32 2.19
N ALA A 265 0.02 12.91 2.76
CA ALA A 265 -1.27 12.25 2.92
C ALA A 265 -2.04 12.09 1.60
N MET A 266 -1.71 12.89 0.56
CA MET A 266 -2.24 12.72 -0.79
C MET A 266 -1.70 11.44 -1.46
N THR A 267 -0.54 10.94 -1.02
CA THR A 267 0.06 9.70 -1.50
C THR A 267 -0.08 8.56 -0.50
N GLY A 268 -0.79 7.52 -0.91
CA GLY A 268 -0.57 6.17 -0.40
C GLY A 268 -1.63 5.58 0.52
N HIS A 269 -1.37 4.31 0.86
CA HIS A 269 -2.33 3.41 1.52
C HIS A 269 -2.76 3.77 2.92
N ALA A 270 -2.01 4.65 3.57
CA ALA A 270 -2.26 5.06 4.93
C ALA A 270 -3.51 5.94 5.04
N SER A 271 -3.73 6.85 4.08
CA SER A 271 -4.84 7.80 4.14
C SER A 271 -6.17 7.24 3.65
N GLY A 272 -6.16 6.18 2.83
CA GLY A 272 -7.36 5.47 2.36
C GLY A 272 -7.84 4.32 3.27
N ALA A 273 -7.36 4.21 4.51
CA ALA A 273 -7.77 3.16 5.44
C ALA A 273 -8.90 3.62 6.37
N GLY A 274 -9.88 2.76 6.66
CA GLY A 274 -10.98 3.06 7.58
C GLY A 274 -11.70 4.36 7.21
N VAL A 275 -11.89 5.25 8.19
CA VAL A 275 -12.48 6.57 7.95
C VAL A 275 -11.45 7.49 7.29
N ARG A 276 -11.59 7.72 5.97
CA ARG A 276 -10.62 8.43 5.13
C ARG A 276 -10.12 9.76 5.71
N TRP A 277 -11.01 10.64 6.17
CA TRP A 277 -10.60 11.95 6.67
C TRP A 277 -9.77 11.84 7.97
N VAL A 278 -10.09 10.87 8.84
CA VAL A 278 -9.32 10.59 10.06
C VAL A 278 -7.94 10.09 9.70
N SER A 279 -7.85 9.11 8.80
CA SER A 279 -6.58 8.51 8.38
C SER A 279 -5.71 9.48 7.58
N PHE A 280 -6.31 10.28 6.70
CA PHE A 280 -5.64 11.39 6.03
C PHE A 280 -5.04 12.36 7.04
N THR A 281 -5.84 12.79 8.02
CA THR A 281 -5.39 13.70 9.09
C THR A 281 -4.29 13.06 9.93
N ALA A 282 -4.40 11.78 10.28
CA ALA A 282 -3.40 11.04 11.03
C ALA A 282 -2.07 10.97 10.27
N VAL A 283 -2.08 10.70 8.96
CA VAL A 283 -0.86 10.75 8.13
C VAL A 283 -0.24 12.14 8.15
N SER A 284 -1.04 13.18 7.93
CA SER A 284 -0.53 14.56 7.94
C SER A 284 0.08 14.94 9.30
N VAL A 285 -0.61 14.65 10.41
CA VAL A 285 -0.13 14.92 11.77
C VAL A 285 1.16 14.12 12.06
N HIS A 286 1.19 12.84 11.68
CA HIS A 286 2.38 12.01 11.86
C HIS A 286 3.58 12.60 11.10
N VAL A 287 3.41 12.96 9.82
CA VAL A 287 4.48 13.54 8.99
C VAL A 287 4.94 14.89 9.54
N MET A 288 4.01 15.77 9.95
CA MET A 288 4.35 17.06 10.56
C MET A 288 5.16 16.88 11.84
N ALA A 289 4.76 15.94 12.70
CA ALA A 289 5.43 15.65 13.96
C ALA A 289 6.81 15.02 13.75
N VAL A 290 6.96 14.10 12.79
CA VAL A 290 8.25 13.54 12.41
C VAL A 290 9.14 14.65 11.84
N CYS A 291 8.63 15.47 10.92
CA CYS A 291 9.36 16.58 10.31
C CYS A 291 9.90 17.56 11.36
N PHE A 292 9.05 17.96 12.33
CA PHE A 292 9.47 18.80 13.45
C PHE A 292 10.59 18.17 14.27
N TRP A 293 10.44 16.90 14.66
CA TRP A 293 11.43 16.19 15.47
C TRP A 293 12.74 15.99 14.72
N THR A 294 12.70 15.35 13.56
CA THR A 294 13.89 14.91 12.85
C THR A 294 14.64 16.07 12.21
N GLY A 295 13.91 17.06 11.67
CA GLY A 295 14.52 18.24 11.07
C GLY A 295 15.20 19.17 12.07
N ALA A 296 14.85 19.08 13.35
CA ALA A 296 15.55 19.80 14.41
C ALA A 296 16.95 19.22 14.72
N LEU A 297 17.19 17.91 14.50
CA LEU A 297 18.40 17.24 14.98
C LEU A 297 19.72 17.80 14.40
N PRO A 298 19.86 18.04 13.07
CA PRO A 298 21.08 18.63 12.53
C PRO A 298 21.33 20.05 13.06
N GLY A 299 20.26 20.85 13.19
CA GLY A 299 20.32 22.20 13.74
C GLY A 299 20.70 22.20 15.21
N LEU A 300 20.12 21.29 16.00
CA LEU A 300 20.43 21.11 17.42
C LEU A 300 21.88 20.66 17.62
N ARG A 301 22.36 19.71 16.82
CA ARG A 301 23.77 19.27 16.83
C ARG A 301 24.72 20.44 16.60
N SER A 302 24.39 21.32 15.64
CA SER A 302 25.16 22.53 15.36
C SER A 302 25.11 23.51 16.53
N ALA A 303 23.91 23.81 17.03
CA ALA A 303 23.68 24.76 18.14
C ALA A 303 24.39 24.34 19.43
N LEU A 304 24.47 23.04 19.73
CA LEU A 304 25.20 22.52 20.90
C LEU A 304 26.71 22.83 20.85
N GLY A 305 27.26 23.11 19.68
CA GLY A 305 28.64 23.56 19.50
C GLY A 305 28.85 25.06 19.66
N GLY A 306 27.80 25.88 19.50
CA GLY A 306 27.86 27.34 19.51
C GLY A 306 27.42 27.99 20.83
N ASP A 307 27.22 29.31 20.80
CA ASP A 307 26.85 30.10 21.98
C ASP A 307 25.35 30.00 22.30
N ASP A 308 24.51 29.83 21.27
CA ASP A 308 23.04 29.70 21.39
C ASP A 308 22.57 28.36 22.00
N ARG A 309 23.50 27.49 22.43
CA ARG A 309 23.23 26.12 22.90
C ARG A 309 22.14 26.06 23.98
N LYS A 310 22.12 27.01 24.91
CA LYS A 310 21.24 26.98 26.09
C LYS A 310 19.80 27.27 25.67
N ASP A 311 19.60 28.31 24.88
CA ASP A 311 18.27 28.78 24.48
C ASP A 311 17.64 27.83 23.46
N ALA A 312 18.43 27.39 22.47
CA ALA A 312 17.97 26.40 21.50
C ALA A 312 17.54 25.09 22.18
N LEU A 313 18.36 24.58 23.11
CA LEU A 313 18.07 23.34 23.81
C LEU A 313 16.84 23.47 24.72
N ARG A 314 16.67 24.58 25.44
CA ARG A 314 15.48 24.83 26.27
C ARG A 314 14.21 24.82 25.45
N ARG A 315 14.14 25.64 24.39
CA ARG A 315 12.96 25.75 23.52
C ARG A 315 12.62 24.43 22.83
N PHE A 316 13.62 23.71 22.33
CA PHE A 316 13.41 22.40 21.73
C PHE A 316 12.90 21.39 22.77
N SER A 317 13.53 21.33 23.94
CA SER A 317 13.17 20.39 25.01
C SER A 317 11.76 20.61 25.57
N THR A 318 11.26 21.85 25.55
CA THR A 318 9.87 22.17 25.91
C THR A 318 8.85 21.76 24.84
N ALA A 319 9.21 21.86 23.56
CA ALA A 319 8.29 21.60 22.46
C ALA A 319 8.23 20.11 22.05
N ILE A 320 9.35 19.39 22.13
CA ILE A 320 9.48 18.04 21.59
C ILE A 320 8.49 17.00 22.17
N PRO A 321 8.08 17.01 23.45
CA PRO A 321 7.16 15.99 23.96
C PRO A 321 5.80 15.98 23.26
N TRP A 322 5.28 17.16 22.89
CA TRP A 322 4.01 17.30 22.17
C TRP A 322 4.10 16.70 20.76
N SER A 323 5.23 16.90 20.09
CA SER A 323 5.49 16.30 18.79
C SER A 323 5.56 14.78 18.87
N ILE A 324 6.28 14.24 19.86
CA ILE A 324 6.38 12.78 20.04
C ILE A 324 5.01 12.17 20.40
N ALA A 325 4.22 12.83 21.25
CA ALA A 325 2.86 12.38 21.57
C ALA A 325 1.95 12.36 20.32
N ALA A 326 1.97 13.42 19.51
CA ALA A 326 1.21 13.49 18.26
C ALA A 326 1.65 12.41 17.26
N MET A 327 2.97 12.22 17.10
CA MET A 327 3.55 11.19 16.25
C MET A 327 3.13 9.78 16.69
N ALA A 328 3.18 9.49 17.99
CA ALA A 328 2.85 8.19 18.57
C ALA A 328 1.35 7.90 18.46
N ALA A 329 0.48 8.87 18.76
CA ALA A 329 -0.97 8.71 18.63
C ALA A 329 -1.38 8.46 17.18
N ALA A 330 -0.91 9.31 16.25
CA ALA A 330 -1.23 9.17 14.83
C ALA A 330 -0.62 7.89 14.23
N GLY A 331 0.64 7.58 14.58
CA GLY A 331 1.32 6.37 14.11
C GLY A 331 0.73 5.08 14.67
N GLY A 332 0.31 5.08 15.94
CA GLY A 332 -0.36 3.96 16.58
C GLY A 332 -1.72 3.66 15.96
N TYR A 333 -2.54 4.70 15.73
CA TYR A 333 -3.80 4.58 15.01
C TYR A 333 -3.61 4.01 13.59
N LEU A 334 -2.65 4.55 12.82
CA LEU A 334 -2.35 4.04 11.48
C LEU A 334 -1.84 2.59 11.52
N GLY A 335 -0.92 2.27 12.44
CA GLY A 335 -0.39 0.91 12.59
C GLY A 335 -1.49 -0.11 12.89
N PHE A 336 -2.40 0.22 13.83
CA PHE A 336 -3.54 -0.60 14.17
C PHE A 336 -4.42 -0.91 12.95
N LEU A 337 -4.80 0.13 12.19
CA LEU A 337 -5.63 -0.04 11.00
C LEU A 337 -4.96 -0.83 9.88
N GLN A 338 -3.66 -0.63 9.65
CA GLN A 338 -2.97 -1.26 8.52
C GLN A 338 -2.68 -2.73 8.74
N VAL A 339 -2.33 -3.10 9.98
CA VAL A 339 -1.96 -4.47 10.35
C VAL A 339 -3.19 -5.34 10.54
N GLY A 340 -4.26 -4.82 11.14
CA GLY A 340 -5.50 -5.57 11.39
C GLY A 340 -5.37 -6.56 12.55
N THR A 341 -4.64 -7.67 12.35
CA THR A 341 -4.47 -8.74 13.36
C THR A 341 -3.06 -8.77 13.94
N PRO A 342 -2.88 -9.11 15.23
CA PRO A 342 -1.54 -9.16 15.85
C PRO A 342 -0.56 -10.13 15.18
N SER A 343 -1.04 -11.26 14.66
CA SER A 343 -0.20 -12.26 13.98
C SER A 343 0.41 -11.71 12.69
N ALA A 344 -0.30 -10.82 11.99
CA ALA A 344 0.19 -10.18 10.76
C ALA A 344 1.46 -9.33 10.97
N LEU A 345 1.84 -8.99 12.20
CA LEU A 345 3.13 -8.36 12.50
C LEU A 345 4.32 -9.28 12.18
N TRP A 346 4.14 -10.59 12.30
CA TRP A 346 5.19 -11.59 12.13
C TRP A 346 5.01 -12.40 10.85
N ASP A 347 3.76 -12.62 10.44
CA ASP A 347 3.43 -13.45 9.28
C ASP A 347 3.57 -12.70 7.95
N THR A 348 3.66 -11.36 7.98
CA THR A 348 3.70 -10.53 6.77
C THR A 348 4.97 -9.70 6.66
N ALA A 349 5.47 -9.52 5.43
CA ALA A 349 6.61 -8.66 5.16
C ALA A 349 6.37 -7.20 5.61
N TYR A 350 5.14 -6.69 5.45
CA TYR A 350 4.75 -5.36 5.94
C TYR A 350 4.88 -5.25 7.46
N GLY A 351 4.39 -6.26 8.19
CA GLY A 351 4.46 -6.37 9.64
C GLY A 351 5.91 -6.36 10.14
N MET A 352 6.77 -7.17 9.52
CA MET A 352 8.19 -7.22 9.87
C MET A 352 8.90 -5.86 9.66
N VAL A 353 8.59 -5.16 8.56
CA VAL A 353 9.12 -3.80 8.31
C VAL A 353 8.62 -2.82 9.38
N LEU A 354 7.35 -2.92 9.81
CA LEU A 354 6.81 -2.10 10.89
C LEU A 354 7.52 -2.40 12.22
N VAL A 355 7.71 -3.66 12.58
CA VAL A 355 8.43 -4.06 13.81
C VAL A 355 9.85 -3.51 13.81
N LEU A 356 10.60 -3.70 12.72
CA LEU A 356 11.95 -3.16 12.60
C LEU A 356 11.96 -1.63 12.72
N LYS A 357 11.03 -0.95 12.05
CA LYS A 357 10.88 0.51 12.14
C LYS A 357 10.62 0.96 13.58
N LEU A 358 9.71 0.28 14.29
CA LEU A 358 9.38 0.59 15.68
C LEU A 358 10.56 0.35 16.61
N ALA A 359 11.32 -0.74 16.43
CA ALA A 359 12.51 -1.04 17.23
C ALA A 359 13.59 0.06 17.07
N VAL A 360 13.88 0.46 15.83
CA VAL A 360 14.85 1.52 15.54
C VAL A 360 14.36 2.88 16.06
N ALA A 361 13.08 3.21 15.84
CA ALA A 361 12.49 4.46 16.32
C ALA A 361 12.47 4.53 17.85
N ALA A 362 12.11 3.44 18.54
CA ALA A 362 12.14 3.35 20.00
C ALA A 362 13.56 3.57 20.53
N THR A 363 14.57 2.99 19.88
CA THR A 363 15.98 3.20 20.23
C THR A 363 16.37 4.68 20.13
N ALA A 364 15.97 5.37 19.05
CA ALA A 364 16.20 6.81 18.89
C ALA A 364 15.48 7.63 19.97
N LEU A 365 14.24 7.27 20.31
CA LEU A 365 13.47 7.93 21.38
C LEU A 365 14.09 7.71 22.76
N VAL A 366 14.64 6.53 23.04
CA VAL A 366 15.39 6.26 24.27
C VAL A 366 16.62 7.17 24.36
N PHE A 367 17.35 7.37 23.27
CA PHE A 367 18.50 8.29 23.24
C PHE A 367 18.04 9.74 23.49
N GLY A 368 16.95 10.17 22.84
CA GLY A 368 16.37 11.49 23.06
C GLY A 368 15.87 11.70 24.49
N ALA A 369 15.23 10.69 25.08
CA ALA A 369 14.76 10.70 26.46
C ALA A 369 15.95 10.76 27.44
N TRP A 370 16.99 9.96 27.20
CA TRP A 370 18.22 9.99 28.00
C TRP A 370 18.88 11.38 27.97
N ASN A 371 19.00 11.95 26.77
CA ASN A 371 19.51 13.32 26.57
C ASN A 371 18.68 14.33 27.38
N ARG A 372 17.35 14.25 27.30
CA ARG A 372 16.43 15.15 27.99
C ARG A 372 16.49 15.03 29.51
N LEU A 373 16.49 13.80 30.05
CA LEU A 373 16.38 13.55 31.48
C LEU A 373 17.72 13.77 32.20
N PHE A 374 18.84 13.40 31.57
CA PHE A 374 20.14 13.38 32.26
C PHE A 374 21.09 14.48 31.80
N LEU A 375 21.11 14.84 30.52
CA LEU A 375 22.12 15.76 29.98
C LEU A 375 21.61 17.20 29.83
N THR A 376 20.32 17.42 29.57
CA THR A 376 19.78 18.77 29.33
C THR A 376 20.05 19.73 30.48
N SER A 377 19.81 19.33 31.73
CA SER A 377 20.04 20.20 32.88
C SER A 377 21.51 20.62 33.02
N SER A 378 22.44 19.70 32.76
CA SER A 378 23.89 19.94 32.81
C SER A 378 24.37 20.85 31.67
N VAL A 379 23.83 20.68 30.45
CA VAL A 379 24.14 21.57 29.32
C VAL A 379 23.61 22.98 29.57
N VAL A 380 22.40 23.11 30.10
CA VAL A 380 21.79 24.40 30.45
C VAL A 380 22.59 25.13 31.54
N ARG A 381 23.14 24.38 32.51
CA ARG A 381 24.07 24.92 33.53
C ARG A 381 25.46 25.31 32.97
N GLY A 382 25.74 25.04 31.70
CA GLY A 382 26.99 25.47 31.03
C GLY A 382 28.07 24.39 30.91
N SER A 383 27.77 23.12 31.21
CA SER A 383 28.76 22.04 31.08
C SER A 383 29.10 21.75 29.61
N LEU A 384 30.35 22.06 29.21
CA LEU A 384 30.87 21.80 27.86
C LEU A 384 31.09 20.30 27.60
N SER A 385 31.43 19.52 28.63
CA SER A 385 31.60 18.07 28.51
C SER A 385 30.25 17.38 28.25
N ALA A 386 29.21 17.77 29.00
CA ALA A 386 27.85 17.31 28.77
C ALA A 386 27.34 17.69 27.37
N ALA A 387 27.66 18.90 26.90
CA ALA A 387 27.30 19.35 25.55
C ALA A 387 27.98 18.51 24.46
N ARG A 388 29.28 18.20 24.62
CA ARG A 388 30.01 17.31 23.70
C ARG A 388 29.42 15.90 23.67
N LYS A 389 29.08 15.33 24.84
CA LYS A 389 28.45 14.00 24.94
C LYS A 389 27.08 13.98 24.28
N MET A 390 26.23 14.97 24.58
CA MET A 390 24.91 15.12 23.95
C MET A 390 25.04 15.28 22.43
N ARG A 391 26.02 16.04 21.94
CA ARG A 391 26.28 16.20 20.50
C ARG A 391 26.61 14.87 19.79
N GLY A 392 27.33 13.97 20.47
CA GLY A 392 27.59 12.61 19.99
C GLY A 392 26.31 11.76 19.94
N MET A 393 25.50 11.80 21.00
CA MET A 393 24.21 11.09 21.05
C MET A 393 23.23 11.60 19.99
N VAL A 394 23.13 12.92 19.77
CA VAL A 394 22.30 13.50 18.70
C VAL A 394 22.78 13.03 17.31
N THR A 395 24.07 12.79 17.10
CA THR A 395 24.53 12.17 15.85
C THR A 395 24.07 10.73 15.70
N ALA A 396 24.14 9.94 16.77
CA ALA A 396 23.60 8.59 16.74
C ALA A 396 22.08 8.61 16.47
N GLU A 397 21.34 9.55 17.07
CA GLU A 397 19.91 9.76 16.77
C GLU A 397 19.67 10.09 15.29
N ILE A 398 20.49 10.96 14.67
CA ILE A 398 20.39 11.26 13.23
C ILE A 398 20.58 9.99 12.40
N VAL A 399 21.56 9.15 12.73
CA VAL A 399 21.80 7.88 12.02
C VAL A 399 20.62 6.93 12.17
N LEU A 400 20.06 6.80 13.38
CA LEU A 400 18.89 5.96 13.63
C LEU A 400 17.64 6.48 12.88
N VAL A 401 17.45 7.79 12.82
CA VAL A 401 16.36 8.41 12.04
C VAL A 401 16.52 8.16 10.54
N LEU A 402 17.74 8.27 10.00
CA LEU A 402 18.01 7.90 8.61
C LEU A 402 17.73 6.42 8.36
N LEU A 403 18.07 5.53 9.31
CA LEU A 403 17.72 4.12 9.23
C LEU A 403 16.19 3.91 9.22
N VAL A 404 15.44 4.63 10.06
CA VAL A 404 13.96 4.63 10.04
C VAL A 404 13.41 5.03 8.67
N PHE A 405 13.99 6.06 8.03
CA PHE A 405 13.58 6.46 6.68
C PHE A 405 13.91 5.39 5.64
N GLY A 406 15.09 4.76 5.71
CA GLY A 406 15.48 3.67 4.83
C GLY A 406 14.54 2.45 4.93
N VAL A 407 14.21 2.05 6.16
CA VAL A 407 13.23 0.99 6.44
C VAL A 407 11.83 1.38 5.96
N THR A 408 11.40 2.62 6.21
CA THR A 408 10.08 3.11 5.75
C THR A 408 9.95 3.12 4.22
N SER A 409 11.04 3.38 3.49
CA SER A 409 11.04 3.33 2.02
C SER A 409 10.77 1.94 1.45
N VAL A 410 11.02 0.86 2.23
CA VAL A 410 10.75 -0.52 1.82
C VAL A 410 9.25 -0.80 1.69
N TRP A 411 8.38 -0.04 2.38
CA TRP A 411 6.93 -0.18 2.25
C TRP A 411 6.39 0.04 0.83
N ARG A 412 7.20 0.59 -0.09
CA ARG A 412 6.90 0.60 -1.52
C ARG A 412 6.66 -0.82 -2.11
N PHE A 413 7.25 -1.85 -1.51
CA PHE A 413 7.26 -3.24 -2.02
C PHE A 413 6.49 -4.23 -1.15
N THR A 414 5.95 -3.78 -0.02
CA THR A 414 5.22 -4.64 0.92
C THR A 414 3.81 -4.06 1.10
N PRO A 415 2.80 -4.54 0.36
CA PRO A 415 1.42 -4.09 0.56
C PRO A 415 0.95 -4.39 1.99
N PRO A 416 0.07 -3.56 2.57
CA PRO A 416 -0.40 -3.77 3.94
C PRO A 416 -1.31 -5.01 4.04
N PRO A 417 -1.29 -5.74 5.16
CA PRO A 417 -2.07 -6.97 5.35
C PRO A 417 -3.56 -6.80 5.07
N ARG A 418 -4.14 -5.67 5.51
CA ARG A 418 -5.55 -5.35 5.24
C ARG A 418 -5.91 -5.31 3.75
N ALA A 419 -4.97 -4.95 2.87
CA ALA A 419 -5.22 -4.89 1.43
C ALA A 419 -5.11 -6.29 0.81
N LEU A 420 -4.22 -7.13 1.31
CA LEU A 420 -4.10 -8.54 0.91
C LEU A 420 -5.30 -9.37 1.38
N ALA A 421 -5.86 -9.05 2.54
CA ALA A 421 -7.05 -9.72 3.07
C ALA A 421 -8.28 -9.58 2.15
N LEU A 422 -8.39 -8.50 1.37
CA LEU A 422 -9.45 -8.31 0.36
C LEU A 422 -9.32 -9.25 -0.84
N SER A 423 -8.15 -9.86 -1.03
CA SER A 423 -7.86 -10.82 -2.10
C SER A 423 -7.71 -12.26 -1.60
N ALA A 424 -7.87 -12.49 -0.29
CA ALA A 424 -7.70 -13.80 0.31
C ALA A 424 -8.92 -14.68 0.00
N PRO A 425 -8.72 -15.97 -0.30
CA PRO A 425 -9.84 -16.90 -0.44
C PRO A 425 -10.60 -17.04 0.87
N VAL A 426 -11.93 -17.12 0.78
CA VAL A 426 -12.81 -17.37 1.91
C VAL A 426 -13.08 -18.86 2.00
N GLU A 427 -12.71 -19.47 3.12
CA GLU A 427 -13.05 -20.86 3.41
C GLU A 427 -14.49 -20.96 3.92
N THR A 428 -15.27 -21.81 3.26
CA THR A 428 -16.61 -22.21 3.70
C THR A 428 -16.65 -23.74 3.70
N SER A 429 -17.29 -24.35 4.69
CA SER A 429 -17.41 -25.81 4.72
C SER A 429 -18.86 -26.23 4.83
N LEU A 430 -19.16 -27.35 4.18
CA LEU A 430 -20.43 -28.05 4.27
C LEU A 430 -20.17 -29.41 4.90
N HIS A 431 -20.79 -29.68 6.04
CA HIS A 431 -20.79 -30.99 6.66
C HIS A 431 -22.18 -31.63 6.52
N VAL A 432 -22.25 -32.81 5.91
CA VAL A 432 -23.49 -33.58 5.72
C VAL A 432 -23.26 -35.01 6.17
N HIS A 433 -24.24 -35.61 6.84
CA HIS A 433 -24.18 -37.01 7.24
C HIS A 433 -25.54 -37.69 7.15
N ASP A 434 -25.49 -39.01 7.03
CA ASP A 434 -26.60 -39.92 7.28
C ASP A 434 -26.06 -41.11 8.10
N THR A 435 -26.93 -42.07 8.42
CA THR A 435 -26.65 -43.29 9.16
C THR A 435 -25.53 -44.17 8.58
N ALA A 436 -25.21 -44.01 7.28
CA ALA A 436 -24.19 -44.81 6.60
C ALA A 436 -22.84 -44.08 6.40
N ALA A 437 -22.85 -42.76 6.18
CA ALA A 437 -21.65 -42.00 5.83
C ALA A 437 -21.76 -40.52 6.21
N MET A 438 -20.59 -39.91 6.40
CA MET A 438 -20.39 -38.49 6.61
C MET A 438 -19.49 -37.94 5.50
N ALA A 439 -19.81 -36.74 5.02
CA ALA A 439 -18.99 -35.99 4.08
C ALA A 439 -18.81 -34.56 4.56
N THR A 440 -17.56 -34.10 4.60
CA THR A 440 -17.23 -32.67 4.75
C THR A 440 -16.62 -32.17 3.47
N VAL A 441 -17.24 -31.17 2.86
CA VAL A 441 -16.74 -30.46 1.69
C VAL A 441 -16.23 -29.10 2.15
N ALA A 442 -14.93 -28.88 2.06
CA ALA A 442 -14.32 -27.58 2.25
C ALA A 442 -14.23 -26.87 0.89
N PHE A 443 -14.76 -25.66 0.80
CA PHE A 443 -14.70 -24.78 -0.35
C PHE A 443 -13.80 -23.60 -0.01
N GLU A 444 -12.76 -23.40 -0.81
CA GLU A 444 -11.90 -22.23 -0.75
C GLU A 444 -12.28 -21.31 -1.92
N VAL A 445 -13.05 -20.26 -1.65
CA VAL A 445 -13.66 -19.41 -2.68
C VAL A 445 -12.87 -18.13 -2.80
N ARG A 446 -12.30 -17.87 -3.98
CA ARG A 446 -11.64 -16.60 -4.28
C ARG A 446 -12.67 -15.50 -4.58
N PRO A 447 -12.29 -14.22 -4.45
CA PRO A 447 -13.17 -13.10 -4.79
C PRO A 447 -13.66 -13.04 -6.25
N ASP A 448 -13.07 -13.85 -7.13
CA ASP A 448 -13.48 -14.09 -8.52
C ASP A 448 -14.59 -15.13 -8.70
N LEU A 449 -15.15 -15.62 -7.58
CA LEU A 449 -16.07 -16.74 -7.55
C LEU A 449 -15.48 -18.03 -8.11
N VAL A 450 -14.16 -18.13 -8.25
CA VAL A 450 -13.52 -19.40 -8.54
C VAL A 450 -13.22 -20.09 -7.21
N PHE A 451 -13.71 -21.31 -7.06
CA PHE A 451 -13.48 -22.10 -5.85
C PHE A 451 -12.65 -23.34 -6.12
N ASP A 452 -11.90 -23.73 -5.11
CA ASP A 452 -11.36 -25.08 -4.96
C ASP A 452 -12.25 -25.82 -3.95
N ALA A 453 -12.48 -27.11 -4.17
CA ALA A 453 -13.28 -27.95 -3.29
C ALA A 453 -12.49 -29.18 -2.87
N GLU A 454 -12.52 -29.49 -1.59
CA GLU A 454 -11.88 -30.67 -0.99
C GLU A 454 -12.94 -31.47 -0.24
N VAL A 455 -13.01 -32.77 -0.52
CA VAL A 455 -14.01 -33.68 0.06
C VAL A 455 -13.30 -34.69 0.95
N SER A 456 -13.70 -34.72 2.22
CA SER A 456 -13.31 -35.74 3.20
C SER A 456 -14.51 -36.59 3.55
N LEU A 457 -14.32 -37.91 3.58
CA LEU A 457 -15.36 -38.89 3.84
C LEU A 457 -15.03 -39.70 5.10
N ALA A 458 -16.06 -39.95 5.90
CA ALA A 458 -15.98 -40.83 7.06
C ALA A 458 -17.23 -41.70 7.18
N THR A 459 -17.15 -42.80 7.92
CA THR A 459 -18.30 -43.60 8.33
C THR A 459 -19.08 -42.88 9.44
N ALA A 460 -20.25 -43.42 9.83
CA ALA A 460 -21.00 -42.90 10.96
C ALA A 460 -20.23 -42.94 12.30
N ASP A 461 -19.25 -43.85 12.42
CA ASP A 461 -18.37 -44.00 13.58
C ASP A 461 -17.07 -43.17 13.46
N PHE A 462 -16.98 -42.28 12.47
CA PHE A 462 -15.83 -41.41 12.17
C PHE A 462 -14.57 -42.13 11.64
N ASP A 463 -14.68 -43.38 11.21
CA ASP A 463 -13.58 -44.07 10.53
C ASP A 463 -13.43 -43.56 9.08
N PRO A 464 -12.22 -43.52 8.49
CA PRO A 464 -12.03 -43.14 7.10
C PRO A 464 -12.85 -44.01 6.15
N LEU A 465 -13.66 -43.39 5.28
CA LEU A 465 -14.44 -44.08 4.27
C LEU A 465 -13.75 -44.00 2.90
N ASP A 466 -13.31 -45.14 2.37
CA ASP A 466 -12.69 -45.19 1.04
C ASP A 466 -13.76 -45.35 -0.05
N ALA A 467 -14.00 -44.28 -0.79
CA ALA A 467 -14.89 -44.30 -1.94
C ALA A 467 -14.15 -44.74 -3.23
N ARG A 468 -14.86 -45.45 -4.10
CA ARG A 468 -14.43 -45.73 -5.48
C ARG A 468 -14.60 -44.51 -6.38
N GLU A 469 -15.73 -43.81 -6.22
CA GLU A 469 -16.08 -42.63 -7.00
C GLU A 469 -16.90 -41.64 -6.16
N ILE A 470 -16.69 -40.34 -6.39
CA ILE A 470 -17.49 -39.26 -5.81
C ILE A 470 -17.99 -38.40 -6.96
N THR A 471 -19.31 -38.22 -7.04
CA THR A 471 -19.92 -37.20 -7.90
C THR A 471 -20.47 -36.09 -7.01
N LEU A 472 -19.96 -34.87 -7.22
CA LEU A 472 -20.43 -33.67 -6.55
C LEU A 472 -21.24 -32.85 -7.55
N ARG A 473 -22.51 -32.59 -7.24
CA ARG A 473 -23.40 -31.75 -8.04
C ARG A 473 -23.78 -30.49 -7.29
N MET A 474 -23.81 -29.38 -8.01
CA MET A 474 -24.22 -28.09 -7.47
C MET A 474 -25.34 -27.48 -8.29
N SER A 475 -26.32 -26.87 -7.63
CA SER A 475 -27.40 -26.08 -8.26
C SER A 475 -27.76 -24.88 -7.40
N ALA A 476 -28.20 -23.78 -8.01
CA ALA A 476 -28.59 -22.60 -7.23
C ALA A 476 -29.88 -22.88 -6.45
N ALA A 477 -29.92 -22.47 -5.18
CA ALA A 477 -31.05 -22.74 -4.29
C ALA A 477 -32.35 -22.04 -4.72
N ASP A 478 -32.24 -20.94 -5.47
CA ASP A 478 -33.35 -20.19 -6.08
C ASP A 478 -33.79 -20.75 -7.45
N GLY A 479 -33.09 -21.77 -7.96
CA GLY A 479 -33.35 -22.38 -9.26
C GLY A 479 -32.84 -21.58 -10.46
N ALA A 480 -32.10 -20.48 -10.25
CA ALA A 480 -31.57 -19.66 -11.35
C ALA A 480 -30.51 -20.39 -12.19
N ILE A 481 -29.83 -21.38 -11.60
CA ILE A 481 -28.75 -22.15 -12.25
C ILE A 481 -29.09 -23.64 -12.15
N ALA A 482 -29.15 -24.27 -13.33
CA ALA A 482 -29.38 -25.70 -13.45
C ALA A 482 -28.24 -26.51 -12.80
N PRO A 483 -28.52 -27.75 -12.33
CA PRO A 483 -27.50 -28.61 -11.76
C PRO A 483 -26.33 -28.85 -12.71
N PHE A 484 -25.10 -28.75 -12.20
CA PHE A 484 -23.88 -29.11 -12.91
C PHE A 484 -22.98 -29.99 -12.05
N ASP A 485 -22.22 -30.87 -12.71
CA ASP A 485 -21.24 -31.73 -12.06
C ASP A 485 -19.93 -30.96 -11.83
N VAL A 486 -19.42 -31.04 -10.60
CA VAL A 486 -18.10 -30.55 -10.22
C VAL A 486 -17.09 -31.68 -10.48
N PRO A 487 -16.01 -31.44 -11.27
CA PRO A 487 -15.07 -32.48 -11.68
C PRO A 487 -14.09 -32.86 -10.55
N ILE A 488 -14.60 -33.55 -9.52
CA ILE A 488 -13.83 -34.07 -8.38
C ILE A 488 -12.90 -35.19 -8.84
N ARG A 489 -11.65 -35.17 -8.39
CA ARG A 489 -10.63 -36.19 -8.69
C ARG A 489 -9.90 -36.64 -7.42
N LYS A 490 -9.57 -37.92 -7.35
CA LYS A 490 -8.75 -38.50 -6.27
C LYS A 490 -7.28 -38.18 -6.51
N SER A 491 -6.64 -37.53 -5.54
CA SER A 491 -5.21 -37.29 -5.49
C SER A 491 -4.45 -38.60 -5.19
N PRO A 492 -3.16 -38.73 -5.59
CA PRO A 492 -2.30 -39.83 -5.14
C PRO A 492 -2.20 -39.97 -3.62
N SER A 493 -2.45 -38.90 -2.86
CA SER A 493 -2.54 -38.91 -1.40
C SER A 493 -3.85 -39.49 -0.85
N GLY A 494 -4.76 -39.96 -1.71
CA GLY A 494 -6.07 -40.54 -1.36
C GLY A 494 -7.21 -39.51 -1.22
N LEU A 495 -6.91 -38.23 -1.37
CA LEU A 495 -7.80 -37.12 -1.04
C LEU A 495 -8.56 -36.61 -2.28
N TRP A 496 -9.87 -36.36 -2.14
CA TRP A 496 -10.73 -35.97 -3.26
C TRP A 496 -10.80 -34.45 -3.38
N SER A 497 -10.49 -33.91 -4.56
CA SER A 497 -10.54 -32.45 -4.77
C SER A 497 -10.92 -32.06 -6.20
N ALA A 498 -11.50 -30.87 -6.32
CA ALA A 498 -11.66 -30.14 -7.56
C ALA A 498 -10.97 -28.79 -7.41
N LYS A 499 -10.34 -28.31 -8.48
CA LYS A 499 -9.61 -27.03 -8.46
C LYS A 499 -10.07 -26.14 -9.59
N HIS A 500 -10.10 -24.85 -9.34
CA HIS A 500 -10.39 -23.78 -10.29
C HIS A 500 -11.77 -23.90 -10.95
N ILE A 501 -12.81 -24.10 -10.12
CA ILE A 501 -14.20 -24.19 -10.59
C ILE A 501 -14.85 -22.82 -10.52
N GLN A 502 -15.30 -22.29 -11.66
CA GLN A 502 -16.01 -21.03 -11.71
C GLN A 502 -17.44 -21.21 -11.18
N ALA A 503 -17.75 -20.62 -10.02
CA ALA A 503 -19.13 -20.46 -9.59
C ALA A 503 -19.79 -19.32 -10.41
N PRO A 504 -20.99 -19.53 -10.96
CA PRO A 504 -21.68 -18.50 -11.71
C PRO A 504 -22.34 -17.40 -10.85
N CYS A 505 -22.50 -17.58 -9.53
CA CYS A 505 -22.97 -16.53 -8.61
C CYS A 505 -22.50 -16.70 -7.16
N ASP A 506 -22.49 -15.58 -6.41
CA ASP A 506 -22.44 -15.52 -4.94
C ASP A 506 -23.85 -15.71 -4.36
N CYS A 507 -24.31 -16.95 -4.35
CA CYS A 507 -25.66 -17.35 -4.02
C CYS A 507 -25.64 -18.58 -3.11
N GLU A 508 -26.79 -18.95 -2.54
CA GLU A 508 -26.90 -20.23 -1.82
C GLU A 508 -26.98 -21.37 -2.83
N TRP A 509 -26.19 -22.41 -2.61
CA TRP A 509 -26.06 -23.58 -3.47
C TRP A 509 -26.62 -24.81 -2.78
N ASN A 510 -27.46 -25.58 -3.47
CA ASN A 510 -27.73 -26.97 -3.11
C ASN A 510 -26.54 -27.82 -3.57
N VAL A 511 -26.07 -28.70 -2.70
CA VAL A 511 -24.94 -29.60 -2.95
C VAL A 511 -25.43 -31.03 -2.78
N ASP A 512 -25.37 -31.81 -3.84
CA ASP A 512 -25.65 -33.25 -3.85
C ASP A 512 -24.34 -34.02 -3.99
N ILE A 513 -24.09 -34.98 -3.09
CA ILE A 513 -22.88 -35.81 -3.08
C ILE A 513 -23.31 -37.27 -3.24
N ASP A 514 -23.00 -37.85 -4.39
CA ASP A 514 -23.19 -39.28 -4.67
C ASP A 514 -21.84 -39.99 -4.42
N ILE A 515 -21.80 -40.88 -3.42
CA ILE A 515 -20.60 -41.60 -2.97
C ILE A 515 -20.75 -43.08 -3.33
N LEU A 516 -19.93 -43.57 -4.25
CA LEU A 516 -19.91 -44.99 -4.63
C LEU A 516 -18.88 -45.72 -3.76
N VAL A 517 -19.36 -46.58 -2.85
CA VAL A 517 -18.52 -47.34 -1.91
C VAL A 517 -18.12 -48.69 -2.52
N THR A 518 -19.10 -49.42 -3.05
CA THR A 518 -18.89 -50.68 -3.79
C THR A 518 -19.66 -50.64 -5.11
N ASP A 519 -19.56 -51.68 -5.94
CA ASP A 519 -20.32 -51.77 -7.20
C ASP A 519 -21.85 -51.75 -7.01
N PHE A 520 -22.33 -51.94 -5.78
CA PHE A 520 -23.76 -52.01 -5.46
C PHE A 520 -24.20 -51.00 -4.40
N ASP A 521 -23.27 -50.33 -3.71
CA ASP A 521 -23.56 -49.42 -2.61
C ASP A 521 -23.28 -47.96 -2.99
N LEU A 522 -24.36 -47.20 -3.17
CA LEU A 522 -24.33 -45.77 -3.47
C LEU A 522 -25.00 -44.99 -2.33
N VAL A 523 -24.23 -44.14 -1.64
CA VAL A 523 -24.75 -43.23 -0.60
C VAL A 523 -24.97 -41.86 -1.20
N LYS A 524 -26.12 -41.24 -0.89
CA LYS A 524 -26.48 -39.90 -1.37
C LYS A 524 -26.63 -38.94 -0.21
N LEU A 525 -25.81 -37.90 -0.18
CA LEU A 525 -25.86 -36.86 0.83
C LEU A 525 -26.27 -35.54 0.18
N ARG A 526 -27.07 -34.74 0.89
CA ARG A 526 -27.55 -33.45 0.40
C ARG A 526 -27.37 -32.37 1.44
N GLY A 527 -26.89 -31.21 1.02
CA GLY A 527 -26.72 -30.06 1.88
C GLY A 527 -26.89 -28.75 1.14
N LYS A 528 -26.76 -27.66 1.88
CA LYS A 528 -26.74 -26.31 1.33
C LYS A 528 -25.52 -25.57 1.81
N VAL A 529 -24.88 -24.83 0.92
CA VAL A 529 -23.73 -23.99 1.25
C VAL A 529 -23.87 -22.65 0.57
N ARG A 530 -23.48 -21.58 1.25
CA ARG A 530 -23.32 -20.28 0.61
C ARG A 530 -21.84 -20.05 0.36
N LEU A 531 -21.45 -19.95 -0.90
CA LEU A 531 -20.08 -19.63 -1.27
C LEU A 531 -19.89 -18.12 -1.12
N LEU A 532 -19.12 -17.70 -0.11
CA LEU A 532 -18.87 -16.30 0.16
C LEU A 532 -17.67 -15.83 -0.67
N SER A 533 -17.84 -14.81 -1.52
CA SER A 533 -16.72 -14.24 -2.28
C SER A 533 -15.89 -13.21 -1.51
N GLY A 534 -16.28 -12.86 -0.27
CA GLY A 534 -15.53 -11.94 0.59
C GLY A 534 -15.52 -10.47 0.11
N GLY A 535 -16.35 -10.14 -0.88
CA GLY A 535 -16.49 -8.80 -1.46
C GLY A 535 -17.38 -7.83 -0.70
#